data_AF-A0AAD0S8V5-F1
#
_entry.id   AF-A0AAD0S8V5-F1
#
_cell.length_a   1.000
_cell.length_b   1.000
_cell.length_c   1.000
_cell.angle_alpha   90.00
_cell.angle_beta   90.00
_cell.angle_gamma   90.00
#
_symmetry.space_group_name_H-M   'P 1'
#
loop_
_entity.id
_entity.type
_entity.pdbx_description
1 polymer ?
#
loop_
_entity_poly.entity_id
_entity_poly.type
_entity_poly.pdbx_seq_one_letter_code
_entity_poly.pdbx_strand_id
1 'polypeptide(L)'
;MSGDNAVGLFPVRFVVGTGLPGAPTLTLNLLVDTPRRKVVGNATITQAVSPPLDLHVDVWGSFTYMAVMPPGRTRILVTLQGNSGGPTSNAMTTFRLHLVLNVDWQAGVASYSYWSNGQWHEVESVPAHVDREFVPLEPGPVIPESLNALTIGRVLYGVAIQRATASGDLAHMKTLAAYAQQQLDSHEEIASAHAALHAEIRKLEGRQ
;
A
#
# COMPACT_ATOMS: atom_id res chain seq x y z
N MET A 1 -3.57 -0.41 -31.96
CA MET A 1 -3.32 -1.45 -30.94
C MET A 1 -2.88 -0.74 -29.68
N SER A 2 -3.84 -0.36 -28.85
CA SER A 2 -3.61 0.36 -27.60
C SER A 2 -3.83 -0.66 -26.50
N GLY A 3 -2.77 -1.03 -25.77
CA GLY A 3 -2.89 -1.92 -24.62
C GLY A 3 -3.88 -1.32 -23.62
N ASP A 4 -4.75 -2.16 -23.07
CA ASP A 4 -5.76 -1.82 -22.08
C ASP A 4 -5.19 -0.86 -21.03
N ASN A 5 -5.61 0.41 -21.09
CA ASN A 5 -5.54 1.28 -19.92
C ASN A 5 -6.48 0.65 -18.91
N ALA A 6 -5.92 -0.13 -17.98
CA ALA A 6 -6.67 -0.75 -16.90
C ALA A 6 -7.57 0.34 -16.26
N VAL A 7 -8.86 0.25 -16.54
CA VAL A 7 -9.89 1.09 -15.95
C VAL A 7 -9.99 0.64 -14.50
N GLY A 8 -9.26 1.29 -13.60
CA GLY A 8 -9.17 0.77 -12.24
C GLY A 8 -8.17 1.45 -11.33
N LEU A 9 -8.17 0.94 -10.12
CA LEU A 9 -7.30 1.30 -9.02
C LEU A 9 -6.19 0.24 -8.96
N PHE A 10 -4.93 0.64 -9.04
CA PHE A 10 -3.82 -0.31 -8.93
C PHE A 10 -2.74 0.17 -7.94
N PRO A 11 -2.21 -0.72 -7.09
CA PRO A 11 -1.06 -0.41 -6.26
C PRO A 11 0.22 -0.52 -7.07
N VAL A 12 1.19 0.33 -6.77
CA VAL A 12 2.54 0.29 -7.33
C VAL A 12 3.54 0.75 -6.30
N ARG A 13 4.67 0.06 -6.19
CA ARG A 13 5.78 0.46 -5.35
C ARG A 13 6.95 0.89 -6.21
N PHE A 14 7.52 2.06 -5.94
CA PHE A 14 8.75 2.53 -6.59
C PHE A 14 9.87 2.65 -5.58
N VAL A 15 11.06 2.23 -5.99
CA VAL A 15 12.32 2.54 -5.32
C VAL A 15 13.02 3.62 -6.14
N VAL A 16 13.38 4.69 -5.46
CA VAL A 16 14.07 5.86 -6.01
C VAL A 16 15.38 6.02 -5.26
N GLY A 17 16.48 5.92 -5.98
CA GLY A 17 17.80 5.96 -5.37
C GLY A 17 18.90 5.63 -6.37
N THR A 18 20.13 5.93 -6.00
CA THR A 18 21.31 5.58 -6.78
C THR A 18 21.79 4.14 -6.51
N GLY A 19 21.26 3.49 -5.46
CA GLY A 19 21.72 2.17 -5.00
C GLY A 19 23.11 2.19 -4.35
N LEU A 20 23.72 3.36 -4.16
CA LEU A 20 25.02 3.50 -3.52
C LEU A 20 24.90 3.32 -2.00
N PRO A 21 25.81 2.57 -1.35
CA PRO A 21 25.82 2.45 0.10
C PRO A 21 25.87 3.81 0.79
N GLY A 22 24.90 4.05 1.67
CA GLY A 22 24.79 5.30 2.42
C GLY A 22 24.09 6.45 1.68
N ALA A 23 23.73 6.32 0.41
CA ALA A 23 22.88 7.31 -0.23
C ALA A 23 21.44 7.23 0.30
N PRO A 24 20.70 8.36 0.39
CA PRO A 24 19.26 8.32 0.64
C PRO A 24 18.54 7.43 -0.36
N THR A 25 17.62 6.61 0.15
CA THR A 25 16.70 5.81 -0.67
C THR A 25 15.28 6.22 -0.34
N LEU A 26 14.53 6.62 -1.37
CA LEU A 26 13.11 6.93 -1.29
C LEU A 26 12.31 5.72 -1.78
N THR A 27 11.44 5.19 -0.92
CA THR A 27 10.43 4.19 -1.28
C THR A 27 9.06 4.84 -1.35
N LEU A 28 8.36 4.65 -2.46
CA LEU A 28 7.01 5.14 -2.68
C LEU A 28 6.05 3.96 -2.75
N ASN A 29 5.09 3.88 -1.85
CA ASN A 29 3.98 2.93 -1.92
C ASN A 29 2.75 3.70 -2.38
N LEU A 30 2.37 3.56 -3.65
CA LEU A 30 1.34 4.39 -4.28
C LEU A 30 0.14 3.56 -4.69
N LEU A 31 -1.02 4.19 -4.64
CA LEU A 31 -2.28 3.71 -5.16
C LEU A 31 -2.73 4.68 -6.24
N VAL A 32 -2.82 4.18 -7.48
CA VAL A 32 -3.11 4.99 -8.66
C VAL A 32 -4.56 4.78 -9.05
N ASP A 33 -5.35 5.86 -9.02
CA ASP A 33 -6.73 5.92 -9.48
C ASP A 33 -6.73 6.47 -10.92
N THR A 34 -6.79 5.57 -11.91
CA THR A 34 -6.73 5.98 -13.32
C THR A 34 -7.95 6.79 -13.78
N PRO A 35 -9.20 6.47 -13.38
CA PRO A 35 -10.35 7.29 -13.76
C PRO A 35 -10.29 8.71 -13.21
N ARG A 36 -9.84 8.91 -11.96
CA ARG A 36 -9.78 10.24 -11.32
C ARG A 36 -8.44 10.96 -11.53
N ARG A 37 -7.46 10.29 -12.14
CA ARG A 37 -6.07 10.78 -12.30
C ARG A 37 -5.44 11.19 -10.96
N LYS A 38 -5.77 10.45 -9.90
CA LYS A 38 -5.28 10.72 -8.54
C LYS A 38 -4.27 9.66 -8.14
N VAL A 39 -3.33 10.08 -7.31
CA VAL A 39 -2.35 9.20 -6.70
C VAL A 39 -2.34 9.52 -5.22
N VAL A 40 -2.41 8.48 -4.39
CA VAL A 40 -2.30 8.57 -2.93
C VAL A 40 -1.39 7.47 -2.43
N GLY A 41 -0.82 7.62 -1.24
CA GLY A 41 0.03 6.58 -0.67
C GLY A 41 0.97 7.11 0.40
N ASN A 42 2.11 6.45 0.54
CA ASN A 42 3.14 6.81 1.52
C ASN A 42 4.52 6.88 0.86
N ALA A 43 5.33 7.82 1.31
CA ALA A 43 6.74 7.95 0.99
C ALA A 43 7.57 7.65 2.24
N THR A 44 8.66 6.90 2.07
CA THR A 44 9.62 6.62 3.13
C THR A 44 11.02 6.90 2.62
N ILE A 45 11.74 7.81 3.28
CA ILE A 45 13.12 8.16 2.95
C ILE A 45 14.02 7.60 4.04
N THR A 46 14.97 6.75 3.65
CA THR A 46 15.93 6.16 4.56
C THR A 46 17.36 6.49 4.16
N GLN A 47 18.22 6.73 5.15
CA GLN A 47 19.67 6.87 4.98
C GLN A 47 20.35 6.20 6.17
N ALA A 48 21.20 5.20 5.92
CA ALA A 48 21.87 4.45 6.98
C ALA A 48 23.15 5.13 7.51
N VAL A 49 23.79 5.99 6.71
CA VAL A 49 25.03 6.68 7.11
C VAL A 49 24.74 8.05 7.72
N SER A 50 25.66 8.54 8.55
CA SER A 50 25.49 9.78 9.30
C SER A 50 25.34 11.02 8.39
N PRO A 51 24.33 11.89 8.62
CA PRO A 51 23.29 11.75 9.64
C PRO A 51 22.23 10.70 9.20
N PRO A 52 21.87 9.73 10.07
CA PRO A 52 20.84 8.77 9.72
C PRO A 52 19.50 9.49 9.51
N LEU A 53 18.73 9.01 8.54
CA LEU A 53 17.41 9.55 8.19
C LEU A 53 16.41 8.41 8.11
N ASP A 54 15.26 8.61 8.75
CA ASP A 54 14.06 7.79 8.55
C ASP A 54 12.86 8.73 8.59
N LEU A 55 12.34 9.06 7.42
CA LEU A 55 11.24 9.99 7.25
C LEU A 55 10.06 9.27 6.60
N HIS A 56 8.92 9.25 7.29
CA HIS A 56 7.65 8.74 6.78
C HIS A 56 6.68 9.89 6.48
N VAL A 57 6.05 9.85 5.31
CA VAL A 57 5.16 10.92 4.85
C VAL A 57 3.98 10.34 4.10
N ASP A 58 2.77 10.80 4.40
CA ASP A 58 1.59 10.53 3.60
C ASP A 58 1.60 11.44 2.37
N VAL A 59 1.50 10.84 1.18
CA VAL A 59 1.61 11.55 -0.08
C VAL A 59 0.34 11.48 -0.89
N TRP A 60 0.05 12.58 -1.58
CA TRP A 60 -1.08 12.66 -2.50
C TRP A 60 -0.75 13.60 -3.67
N GLY A 61 -1.48 13.40 -4.77
CA GLY A 61 -1.34 14.25 -5.93
C GLY A 61 -2.08 13.69 -7.14
N SER A 62 -1.45 13.84 -8.30
CA SER A 62 -2.04 13.48 -9.59
C SER A 62 -0.98 13.08 -10.58
N PHE A 63 -1.40 12.50 -11.69
CA PHE A 63 -0.53 12.21 -12.82
C PHE A 63 -1.10 12.75 -14.13
N THR A 64 -0.21 13.06 -15.07
CA THR A 64 -0.54 13.53 -16.42
C THR A 64 0.27 12.78 -17.47
N TYR A 65 -0.29 12.62 -18.67
CA TYR A 65 0.42 12.08 -19.81
C TYR A 65 0.98 13.24 -20.65
N MET A 66 2.28 13.21 -20.92
CA MET A 66 2.97 14.19 -21.74
C MET A 66 3.36 13.55 -23.07
N ALA A 67 2.79 14.05 -24.17
CA ALA A 67 3.27 13.71 -25.50
C ALA A 67 4.47 14.61 -25.81
N VAL A 68 5.65 14.01 -25.95
CA VAL A 68 6.85 14.72 -26.39
C VAL A 68 6.86 14.69 -27.92
N MET A 69 7.14 15.82 -28.58
CA MET A 69 7.13 15.92 -30.05
C MET A 69 8.03 14.84 -30.69
N PRO A 70 7.61 14.20 -31.79
CA PRO A 70 8.39 13.13 -32.43
C PRO A 70 9.86 13.54 -32.65
N PRO A 71 10.82 12.63 -32.36
CA PRO A 71 10.66 11.20 -32.06
C PRO A 71 10.35 10.89 -30.58
N GLY A 72 9.90 11.88 -29.81
CA GLY A 72 9.57 11.76 -28.40
C GLY A 72 8.60 10.61 -28.09
N ARG A 73 8.94 9.84 -27.05
CA ARG A 73 8.03 8.84 -26.46
C ARG A 73 7.14 9.52 -25.43
N THR A 74 5.85 9.17 -25.39
CA THR A 74 4.92 9.61 -24.34
C THR A 74 5.49 9.28 -22.95
N ARG A 75 5.45 10.26 -22.05
CA ARG A 75 5.89 10.14 -20.66
C ARG A 75 4.72 10.34 -19.71
N ILE A 76 4.85 9.85 -18.49
CA ILE A 76 3.90 10.07 -17.41
C ILE A 76 4.58 10.96 -16.39
N LEU A 77 4.00 12.10 -16.07
CA LEU A 77 4.45 12.94 -14.97
C LEU A 77 3.54 12.69 -13.77
N VAL A 78 4.10 12.17 -12.69
CA VAL A 78 3.45 12.05 -11.39
C VAL A 78 3.95 13.19 -10.51
N THR A 79 3.02 14.00 -9.99
CA THR A 79 3.33 15.09 -9.06
C THR A 79 2.71 14.75 -7.73
N LEU A 80 3.53 14.64 -6.68
CA LEU A 80 3.10 14.38 -5.31
C LEU A 80 3.56 15.48 -4.36
N GLN A 81 2.78 15.66 -3.32
CA GLN A 81 3.14 16.42 -2.12
C GLN A 81 2.73 15.60 -0.90
N GLY A 82 3.34 15.86 0.25
CA GLY A 82 3.03 15.11 1.46
C GLY A 82 3.29 15.84 2.77
N ASN A 83 2.66 15.35 3.83
CA ASN A 83 2.84 15.76 5.23
C ASN A 83 2.60 14.55 6.16
N SER A 84 2.63 14.78 7.48
CA SER A 84 2.43 13.74 8.51
C SER A 84 0.97 13.40 8.84
N GLY A 85 -0.01 13.77 7.99
CA GLY A 85 -1.41 13.43 8.24
C GLY A 85 -2.31 13.43 6.99
N GLY A 86 -1.71 13.36 5.82
CA GLY A 86 -2.42 13.33 4.54
C GLY A 86 -3.09 14.64 4.12
N PRO A 87 -3.92 14.58 3.06
CA PRO A 87 -4.44 15.76 2.37
C PRO A 87 -5.42 16.62 3.19
N THR A 88 -6.01 16.07 4.25
CA THR A 88 -6.98 16.76 5.11
C THR A 88 -6.34 17.33 6.38
N SER A 89 -5.05 17.07 6.62
CA SER A 89 -4.34 17.57 7.78
C SER A 89 -3.90 19.02 7.58
N ASN A 90 -3.92 19.80 8.67
CA ASN A 90 -3.34 21.15 8.71
C ASN A 90 -1.81 21.15 8.88
N ALA A 91 -1.16 19.98 8.84
CA ALA A 91 0.29 19.87 8.92
C ALA A 91 0.96 20.50 7.68
N MET A 92 2.10 21.16 7.91
CA MET A 92 2.93 21.72 6.86
C MET A 92 3.34 20.63 5.86
N THR A 93 3.33 20.95 4.56
CA THR A 93 3.89 20.07 3.53
C THR A 93 5.41 19.92 3.74
N THR A 94 5.84 18.71 4.04
CA THR A 94 7.24 18.35 4.30
C THR A 94 7.88 17.55 3.16
N PHE A 95 7.14 17.26 2.09
CA PHE A 95 7.62 16.47 0.95
C PHE A 95 7.01 16.95 -0.36
N ARG A 96 7.82 16.95 -1.43
CA ARG A 96 7.40 17.22 -2.82
C ARG A 96 8.15 16.28 -3.76
N LEU A 97 7.47 15.79 -4.80
CA LEU A 97 8.04 14.88 -5.79
C LEU A 97 7.50 15.20 -7.19
N HIS A 98 8.40 15.18 -8.16
CA HIS A 98 8.11 15.01 -9.57
C HIS A 98 8.75 13.71 -10.06
N LEU A 99 7.93 12.76 -10.47
CA LEU A 99 8.35 11.47 -10.98
C LEU A 99 7.94 11.35 -12.45
N VAL A 100 8.93 11.28 -13.34
CA VAL A 100 8.74 11.14 -14.78
C VAL A 100 8.95 9.69 -15.17
N LEU A 101 7.89 8.98 -15.53
CA LEU A 101 7.90 7.57 -15.90
C LEU A 101 7.81 7.36 -17.41
N ASN A 102 8.26 6.19 -17.84
CA ASN A 102 7.84 5.58 -19.11
C ASN A 102 6.34 5.28 -19.08
N VAL A 103 5.74 5.11 -20.26
CA VAL A 103 4.30 4.79 -20.41
C VAL A 103 3.89 3.46 -19.78
N ASP A 104 4.85 2.56 -19.54
CA ASP A 104 4.66 1.25 -18.93
C ASP A 104 4.58 1.27 -17.39
N TRP A 105 4.74 2.44 -16.75
CA TRP A 105 4.81 2.62 -15.29
C TRP A 105 5.97 1.86 -14.60
N GLN A 106 6.97 1.37 -15.34
CA GLN A 106 7.99 0.48 -14.75
C GLN A 106 9.24 1.22 -14.29
N ALA A 107 9.65 2.26 -14.99
CA ALA A 107 10.88 2.96 -14.71
C ALA A 107 10.80 4.43 -15.13
N GLY A 108 11.67 5.24 -14.55
CA GLY A 108 11.69 6.67 -14.77
C GLY A 108 12.80 7.37 -14.01
N VAL A 109 12.58 8.66 -13.82
CA VAL A 109 13.48 9.56 -13.09
C VAL A 109 12.63 10.39 -12.13
N ALA A 110 13.12 10.57 -10.92
CA ALA A 110 12.46 11.36 -9.89
C ALA A 110 13.36 12.52 -9.43
N SER A 111 12.71 13.66 -9.20
CA SER A 111 13.25 14.76 -8.42
C SER A 111 12.33 15.01 -7.24
N TYR A 112 12.88 15.06 -6.03
CA TYR A 112 12.09 15.26 -4.83
C TYR A 112 12.79 16.20 -3.85
N SER A 113 12.00 16.81 -3.00
CA SER A 113 12.50 17.58 -1.88
C SER A 113 11.78 17.17 -0.60
N TYR A 114 12.51 17.21 0.51
CA TYR A 114 11.98 16.87 1.82
C TYR A 114 12.52 17.81 2.89
N TRP A 115 11.69 18.08 3.88
CA TRP A 115 12.06 18.89 5.04
C TRP A 115 12.62 18.00 6.13
N SER A 116 13.87 18.24 6.53
CA SER A 116 14.52 17.55 7.65
C SER A 116 15.42 18.53 8.40
N ASN A 117 15.47 18.40 9.73
CA ASN A 117 16.35 19.20 10.59
C ASN A 117 16.27 20.73 10.36
N GLY A 118 15.08 21.25 10.02
CA GLY A 118 14.87 22.67 9.79
C GLY A 118 15.34 23.19 8.43
N GLN A 119 15.67 22.30 7.48
CA GLN A 119 16.10 22.67 6.13
C GLN A 119 15.42 21.80 5.06
N TRP A 120 15.27 22.36 3.85
CA TRP A 120 14.88 21.59 2.68
C TRP A 120 16.12 20.91 2.09
N HIS A 121 15.99 19.61 1.84
CA HIS A 121 16.95 18.83 1.07
C HIS A 121 16.34 18.55 -0.30
N GLU A 122 17.11 18.79 -1.35
CA GLU A 122 16.69 18.58 -2.73
C GLU A 122 17.54 17.47 -3.34
N VAL A 123 16.85 16.55 -4.03
CA VAL A 123 17.45 15.43 -4.71
C VAL A 123 16.91 15.44 -6.14
N GLU A 124 17.81 15.61 -7.10
CA GLU A 124 17.44 15.81 -8.49
C GLU A 124 17.83 14.63 -9.36
N SER A 125 16.95 14.32 -10.31
CA SER A 125 17.23 13.43 -11.45
C SER A 125 17.76 12.05 -11.04
N VAL A 126 17.17 11.44 -10.02
CA VAL A 126 17.57 10.12 -9.53
C VAL A 126 16.76 9.02 -10.21
N PRO A 127 17.38 7.88 -10.58
CA PRO A 127 16.67 6.75 -11.16
C PRO A 127 15.54 6.26 -10.26
N ALA A 128 14.39 5.99 -10.88
CA ALA A 128 13.23 5.39 -10.24
C ALA A 128 12.86 4.11 -10.98
N HIS A 129 12.60 3.04 -10.25
CA HIS A 129 12.21 1.75 -10.80
C HIS A 129 11.13 1.11 -9.93
N VAL A 130 10.21 0.41 -10.59
CA VAL A 130 9.18 -0.35 -9.91
C VAL A 130 9.84 -1.48 -9.13
N ASP A 131 9.46 -1.58 -7.87
CA ASP A 131 9.86 -2.68 -7.02
C ASP A 131 8.98 -3.89 -7.38
N ARG A 132 9.51 -4.78 -8.23
CA ARG A 132 8.80 -6.00 -8.64
C ARG A 132 8.81 -7.08 -7.55
N GLU A 133 9.66 -6.93 -6.54
CA GLU A 133 9.63 -7.77 -5.33
C GLU A 133 8.52 -7.31 -4.37
N PHE A 134 7.80 -6.22 -4.70
CA PHE A 134 6.46 -5.97 -4.19
C PHE A 134 5.47 -7.01 -4.74
N VAL A 135 5.65 -8.24 -4.29
CA VAL A 135 4.56 -9.18 -4.12
C VAL A 135 3.61 -8.52 -3.11
N PRO A 136 2.31 -8.29 -3.43
CA PRO A 136 1.35 -7.95 -2.40
C PRO A 136 1.49 -9.05 -1.37
N LEU A 137 2.02 -8.70 -0.18
CA LEU A 137 2.43 -9.58 0.90
C LEU A 137 1.99 -11.02 0.62
N GLU A 138 2.96 -11.90 0.33
CA GLU A 138 2.75 -13.31 0.67
C GLU A 138 1.97 -13.33 1.99
N PRO A 139 0.89 -14.11 2.11
CA PRO A 139 0.08 -14.13 3.32
C PRO A 139 1.03 -14.11 4.49
N GLY A 140 1.00 -12.98 5.24
CA GLY A 140 1.99 -12.72 6.28
C GLY A 140 2.12 -13.94 7.18
N PRO A 141 3.25 -14.11 7.90
CA PRO A 141 3.55 -15.32 8.65
C PRO A 141 2.27 -15.88 9.26
N VAL A 142 1.88 -17.08 8.81
CA VAL A 142 0.76 -17.81 9.38
C VAL A 142 1.04 -17.82 10.86
N ILE A 143 0.35 -16.98 11.64
CA ILE A 143 0.50 -16.98 13.08
C ILE A 143 0.11 -18.41 13.43
N PRO A 144 1.03 -19.27 13.95
CA PRO A 144 0.60 -20.56 14.43
C PRO A 144 -0.53 -20.30 15.41
N GLU A 145 -1.60 -21.08 15.23
CA GLU A 145 -2.99 -20.90 15.67
C GLU A 145 -3.20 -20.67 17.19
N SER A 146 -2.14 -20.49 17.98
CA SER A 146 -2.19 -20.42 19.43
C SER A 146 -2.48 -19.02 20.01
N LEU A 147 -2.69 -17.98 19.21
CA LEU A 147 -2.95 -16.62 19.71
C LEU A 147 -4.22 -15.95 19.17
N ASN A 148 -5.13 -16.71 18.57
CA ASN A 148 -6.34 -16.18 17.92
C ASN A 148 -7.55 -15.97 18.84
N ALA A 149 -7.37 -15.85 20.16
CA ALA A 149 -8.47 -15.54 21.07
C ALA A 149 -8.86 -14.04 21.09
N LEU A 150 -8.13 -13.15 20.41
CA LEU A 150 -8.31 -11.69 20.55
C LEU A 150 -8.53 -10.92 19.24
N THR A 151 -8.75 -11.58 18.11
CA THR A 151 -9.09 -10.88 16.85
C THR A 151 -10.38 -11.42 16.26
N ILE A 152 -11.50 -11.03 16.89
CA ILE A 152 -12.82 -11.09 16.27
C ILE A 152 -12.84 -10.06 15.14
N GLY A 153 -12.57 -10.49 13.91
CA GLY A 153 -12.40 -9.59 12.78
C GLY A 153 -12.74 -10.24 11.44
N ARG A 154 -14.05 -10.40 11.18
CA ARG A 154 -14.69 -10.55 9.87
C ARG A 154 -13.79 -11.06 8.72
N VAL A 155 -13.75 -12.36 8.52
CA VAL A 155 -13.13 -12.97 7.33
C VAL A 155 -13.97 -12.59 6.10
N LEU A 156 -13.43 -11.75 5.21
CA LEU A 156 -14.10 -11.33 3.99
C LEU A 156 -13.90 -12.37 2.87
N TYR A 157 -14.85 -13.30 2.74
CA TYR A 157 -14.80 -14.40 1.76
C TYR A 157 -14.96 -13.97 0.28
N GLY A 158 -15.43 -12.75 0.01
CA GLY A 158 -15.78 -12.32 -1.35
C GLY A 158 -14.62 -12.42 -2.36
N VAL A 159 -13.44 -11.94 -1.99
CA VAL A 159 -12.26 -11.96 -2.87
C VAL A 159 -11.70 -13.38 -3.00
N ALA A 160 -11.70 -14.17 -1.92
CA ALA A 160 -11.22 -15.54 -1.92
C ALA A 160 -12.08 -16.44 -2.84
N ILE A 161 -13.41 -16.28 -2.79
CA ILE A 161 -14.33 -17.02 -3.66
C ILE A 161 -14.14 -16.64 -5.13
N GLN A 162 -14.06 -15.34 -5.45
CA GLN A 162 -13.85 -14.88 -6.83
C GLN A 162 -12.52 -15.36 -7.43
N ARG A 163 -11.45 -15.43 -6.62
CA ARG A 163 -10.15 -15.96 -7.05
C ARG A 163 -10.19 -17.47 -7.25
N ALA A 164 -10.80 -18.21 -6.32
CA ALA A 164 -10.90 -19.66 -6.44
C ALA A 164 -11.70 -20.07 -7.68
N THR A 165 -12.82 -19.39 -7.98
CA THR A 165 -13.61 -19.65 -9.19
C THR A 165 -12.87 -19.23 -10.47
N ALA A 166 -12.19 -18.08 -10.47
CA ALA A 166 -11.39 -17.63 -11.63
C ALA A 166 -10.18 -18.53 -11.92
N SER A 167 -9.60 -19.17 -10.88
CA SER A 167 -8.44 -20.05 -11.03
C SER A 167 -8.77 -21.41 -11.66
N GLY A 168 -10.03 -21.84 -11.63
CA GLY A 168 -10.46 -23.14 -12.13
C GLY A 168 -9.95 -24.36 -11.35
N ASP A 169 -9.23 -24.16 -10.24
CA ASP A 169 -8.66 -25.24 -9.42
C ASP A 169 -9.72 -25.85 -8.47
N LEU A 170 -10.17 -27.06 -8.80
CA LEU A 170 -11.18 -27.79 -8.04
C LEU A 170 -10.72 -28.17 -6.63
N ALA A 171 -9.44 -28.48 -6.43
CA ALA A 171 -8.92 -28.84 -5.12
C ALA A 171 -8.96 -27.62 -4.20
N HIS A 172 -8.57 -26.47 -4.73
CA HIS A 172 -8.58 -25.20 -4.00
C HIS A 172 -10.00 -24.76 -3.62
N MET A 173 -10.97 -24.91 -4.52
CA MET A 173 -12.37 -24.62 -4.24
C MET A 173 -12.96 -25.51 -3.14
N LYS A 174 -12.64 -26.80 -3.11
CA LYS A 174 -13.13 -27.73 -2.08
C LYS A 174 -12.57 -27.42 -0.69
N THR A 175 -11.28 -27.10 -0.61
CA THR A 175 -10.65 -26.72 0.67
C THR A 175 -11.27 -25.45 1.24
N LEU A 176 -11.48 -24.43 0.40
CA LEU A 176 -12.13 -23.19 0.82
C LEU A 176 -13.58 -23.43 1.29
N ALA A 177 -14.33 -24.27 0.59
CA ALA A 177 -15.70 -24.62 0.97
C ALA A 177 -15.76 -25.37 2.31
N ALA A 178 -14.86 -26.33 2.53
CA ALA A 178 -14.78 -27.07 3.80
C ALA A 178 -14.45 -26.15 4.98
N TYR A 179 -13.54 -25.19 4.79
CA TYR A 179 -13.19 -24.20 5.81
C TYR A 179 -14.37 -23.27 6.13
N ALA A 180 -15.06 -22.77 5.10
CA ALA A 180 -16.26 -21.96 5.29
C ALA A 180 -17.36 -22.72 6.04
N GLN A 181 -17.55 -24.01 5.73
CA GLN A 181 -18.52 -24.86 6.41
C GLN A 181 -18.16 -25.06 7.90
N GLN A 182 -16.90 -25.36 8.20
CA GLN A 182 -16.43 -25.50 9.59
C GLN A 182 -16.67 -24.22 10.42
N GLN A 183 -16.56 -23.05 9.79
CA GLN A 183 -16.85 -21.78 10.46
C GLN A 183 -18.36 -21.56 10.67
N LEU A 184 -19.20 -22.00 9.73
CA LEU A 184 -20.65 -21.98 9.90
C LEU A 184 -21.08 -22.92 11.03
N ASP A 185 -20.45 -24.09 11.13
CA ASP A 185 -20.76 -25.07 12.16
C ASP A 185 -20.32 -24.61 13.57
N SER A 186 -19.23 -23.84 13.66
CA SER A 186 -18.77 -23.25 14.94
C SER A 186 -19.50 -21.97 15.35
N HIS A 187 -20.43 -21.47 14.53
CA HIS A 187 -21.16 -20.22 14.79
C HIS A 187 -21.97 -20.25 16.09
N GLU A 188 -22.68 -21.36 16.38
CA GLU A 188 -23.48 -21.47 17.60
C GLU A 188 -22.62 -21.47 18.87
N GLU A 189 -21.46 -22.14 18.82
CA GLU A 189 -20.50 -22.17 19.92
C GLU A 189 -19.94 -20.77 20.20
N ILE A 190 -19.55 -20.04 19.14
CA ILE A 190 -19.07 -18.65 19.25
C ILE A 190 -20.16 -17.73 19.82
N ALA A 191 -21.41 -17.87 19.36
CA ALA A 191 -22.53 -17.08 19.87
C ALA A 191 -22.79 -17.34 21.36
N SER A 192 -22.69 -18.60 21.80
CA SER A 192 -22.86 -18.98 23.20
C SER A 192 -21.73 -18.45 24.09
N ALA A 193 -20.48 -18.53 23.62
CA ALA A 193 -19.31 -17.99 24.31
C ALA A 193 -19.38 -16.46 24.44
N HIS A 194 -19.85 -15.77 23.40
CA HIS A 194 -20.07 -14.33 23.42
C HIS A 194 -21.15 -13.92 24.43
N ALA A 195 -22.26 -14.67 24.52
CA ALA A 195 -23.31 -14.43 25.50
C ALA A 195 -22.81 -14.62 26.94
N ALA A 196 -22.00 -15.66 27.19
CA ALA A 196 -21.38 -15.92 28.48
C ALA A 196 -20.41 -14.81 28.89
N LEU A 197 -19.59 -14.33 27.96
CA LEU A 197 -18.67 -13.22 28.21
C LEU A 197 -19.41 -11.93 28.58
N HIS A 198 -20.51 -11.62 27.89
CA HIS A 198 -21.36 -10.46 28.22
C HIS A 198 -22.07 -10.57 29.58
N ALA A 199 -22.34 -11.78 30.05
CA ALA A 199 -22.89 -12.01 31.38
C ALA A 199 -21.83 -11.73 32.46
N GLU A 200 -20.58 -12.14 32.24
CA GLU A 200 -19.49 -11.89 33.19
C GLU A 200 -19.10 -10.41 33.23
N ILE A 201 -19.09 -9.71 32.09
CA ILE A 201 -18.87 -8.25 32.03
C ILE A 201 -19.89 -7.52 32.91
N ARG A 202 -21.18 -7.81 32.76
CA ARG A 202 -22.25 -7.17 33.56
C ARG A 202 -22.11 -7.43 35.06
N LYS A 203 -21.65 -8.63 35.43
CA LYS A 203 -21.42 -9.01 36.83
C LYS A 203 -20.23 -8.26 37.45
N LEU A 204 -19.20 -7.96 36.67
CA LEU A 204 -18.05 -7.17 37.11
C LEU A 204 -18.38 -5.67 37.18
N GLU A 205 -19.15 -5.16 36.22
CA GLU A 205 -19.61 -3.76 36.23
C GLU A 205 -20.56 -3.46 37.39
N GLY A 206 -21.46 -4.39 37.76
CA GLY A 206 -22.35 -4.23 38.91
C GLY A 206 -21.69 -4.35 40.30
N ARG A 207 -20.37 -4.59 40.36
CA ARG A 207 -19.56 -4.66 41.59
C ARG A 207 -18.71 -3.41 41.84
N GLN A 208 -18.73 -2.45 40.92
CA GLN A 208 -18.19 -1.09 41.12
C GLN A 208 -19.31 -0.14 41.53
#